data_AF-A0A932DRX5-F1
#
_entry.id   AF-A0A932DRX5-F1
#
_cell.length_a   1.000
_cell.length_b   1.000
_cell.length_c   1.000
_cell.angle_alpha   90.00
_cell.angle_beta   90.00
_cell.angle_gamma   90.00
#
_symmetry.space_group_name_H-M   'P 1'
#
loop_
_entity.id
_entity.type
_entity.pdbx_description
1 polymer ?
#
loop_
_entity_poly.entity_id
_entity_poly.type
_entity_poly.pdbx_seq_one_letter_code
_entity_poly.pdbx_strand_id
1 'polypeptide(L)'
;MVLNWSKRGFTLIELMIVMMLIGLMALILVMALNPGVIVDKGNDSQRKKDLGRIRIAFEEYFNDKKCYPSQVLIDGLECEKNGFKPWLSNWPCDPNGQKYYVMTDDSSCPRSYRILTNLKNRQDPVIPSGWYSQNSSSKFGDGTVTINDVNYGISSQNVSWYEEMVPPHCYTSFKGCYLIPGLGRCNALPPGEQHVGAYLHPDCMPECQVSCCEDGQICVLP
;
A
#
# COMPACT_ATOMS: atom_id res chain seq x y z
N MET A 1 -11.40 22.88 67.45
CA MET A 1 -10.84 21.53 67.68
C MET A 1 -10.15 21.12 66.38
N VAL A 2 -8.83 21.23 66.32
CA VAL A 2 -8.04 20.93 65.11
C VAL A 2 -7.50 19.51 65.26
N LEU A 3 -7.95 18.59 64.41
CA LEU A 3 -7.47 17.21 64.38
C LEU A 3 -6.06 17.20 63.80
N ASN A 4 -5.06 17.06 64.67
CA ASN A 4 -3.66 16.98 64.28
C ASN A 4 -3.34 15.55 63.82
N TRP A 5 -3.42 15.28 62.52
CA TRP A 5 -2.98 14.02 61.94
C TRP A 5 -1.45 13.95 62.00
N SER A 6 -0.92 13.07 62.85
CA SER A 6 0.50 12.72 62.88
C SER A 6 0.95 12.33 61.47
N LYS A 7 1.81 13.15 60.85
CA LYS A 7 2.43 12.83 59.56
C LYS A 7 3.44 11.70 59.78
N ARG A 8 2.97 10.46 59.67
CA ARG A 8 3.83 9.29 59.56
C ARG A 8 4.59 9.39 58.24
N GLY A 9 5.92 9.50 58.32
CA GLY A 9 6.79 9.50 57.14
C GLY A 9 6.85 8.12 56.50
N PHE A 10 7.05 8.07 55.18
CA PHE A 10 7.32 6.83 54.46
C PHE A 10 8.56 6.14 55.02
N THR A 11 8.51 4.82 55.15
CA THR A 11 9.69 4.05 55.53
C THR A 11 10.58 3.81 54.30
N LEU A 12 11.91 3.79 54.49
CA LEU A 12 12.86 3.54 53.40
C LEU A 12 12.61 2.20 52.71
N ILE A 13 12.23 1.16 53.47
CA ILE A 13 11.95 -0.18 52.94
C ILE A 13 10.72 -0.20 52.03
N GLU A 14 9.70 0.58 52.37
CA GLU A 14 8.46 0.66 51.61
C GLU A 14 8.68 1.34 50.26
N LEU A 15 9.51 2.39 50.23
CA LEU A 15 9.92 3.01 48.96
C LEU A 15 10.80 2.06 48.13
N MET A 16 11.64 1.24 48.79
CA MET A 16 12.52 0.28 48.12
C MET A 16 11.73 -0.84 47.41
N ILE A 17 10.71 -1.39 48.08
CA ILE A 17 9.84 -2.42 47.49
C ILE A 17 9.06 -1.84 46.31
N VAL A 18 8.58 -0.60 46.40
CA VAL A 18 7.83 0.05 45.31
C VAL A 18 8.71 0.23 44.07
N MET A 19 9.96 0.69 44.23
CA MET A 19 10.88 0.83 43.09
C MET A 19 11.21 -0.53 42.46
N MET A 20 11.36 -1.58 43.26
CA MET A 20 11.54 -2.95 42.76
C MET A 20 10.32 -3.43 41.93
N LEU A 21 9.11 -3.19 42.43
CA LEU A 21 7.87 -3.57 41.73
C LEU A 21 7.67 -2.77 40.45
N ILE A 22 7.91 -1.46 40.45
CA ILE A 22 7.83 -0.62 39.24
C ILE A 22 8.86 -1.10 38.20
N GLY A 23 10.08 -1.41 38.64
CA GLY A 23 11.11 -1.97 37.76
C GLY A 23 10.69 -3.29 37.11
N LEU A 24 10.10 -4.20 37.88
CA LEU A 24 9.58 -5.48 37.38
C LEU A 24 8.45 -5.26 36.36
N MET A 25 7.48 -4.39 36.68
CA MET A 25 6.36 -4.09 35.78
C MET A 25 6.84 -3.44 34.48
N ALA A 26 7.83 -2.54 34.54
CA ALA A 26 8.39 -1.89 33.37
C ALA A 26 9.03 -2.90 32.39
N LEU A 27 9.74 -3.91 32.90
CA LEU A 27 10.33 -4.96 32.06
C LEU A 27 9.28 -5.78 31.32
N ILE A 28 8.20 -6.17 32.00
CA ILE A 28 7.09 -6.93 31.39
C ILE A 28 6.43 -6.10 30.27
N LEU A 29 6.21 -4.80 30.51
CA LEU A 29 5.56 -3.92 29.55
C LEU A 29 6.36 -3.78 28.25
N VAL A 30 7.68 -3.62 28.32
CA VAL A 30 8.53 -3.48 27.11
C VAL A 30 8.48 -4.75 26.27
N MET A 31 8.53 -5.92 26.90
CA MET A 31 8.43 -7.20 26.21
C MET A 31 7.04 -7.40 25.60
N ALA A 32 5.99 -6.97 26.29
CA ALA A 32 4.60 -7.14 25.83
C ALA A 32 4.23 -6.21 24.67
N LEU A 33 4.72 -4.96 24.66
CA LEU A 33 4.31 -3.93 23.70
C LEU A 33 5.12 -3.93 22.40
N ASN A 34 6.28 -4.58 22.37
CA ASN A 34 7.20 -4.66 21.22
C ASN A 34 7.26 -3.33 20.42
N PRO A 35 7.90 -2.28 20.97
CA PRO A 35 7.78 -0.90 20.48
C PRO A 35 8.14 -0.73 19.00
N GLY A 36 8.99 -1.61 18.45
CA GLY A 36 9.31 -1.61 17.01
C GLY A 36 8.07 -1.79 16.13
N VAL A 37 7.17 -2.70 16.49
CA VAL A 37 5.93 -2.96 15.72
C VAL A 37 5.00 -1.74 15.73
N ILE A 38 4.95 -1.00 16.84
CA ILE A 38 4.12 0.20 16.97
C ILE A 38 4.66 1.31 16.06
N VAL A 39 5.98 1.51 16.05
CA VAL A 39 6.64 2.49 15.18
C VAL A 39 6.46 2.10 13.71
N ASP A 40 6.65 0.83 13.37
CA ASP A 40 6.46 0.32 12.01
C ASP A 40 5.03 0.52 11.51
N LYS A 41 4.03 0.29 12.36
CA LYS A 41 2.62 0.56 12.04
C LYS A 41 2.36 2.05 11.80
N GLY A 42 2.99 2.93 12.57
CA GLY A 42 2.94 4.38 12.36
C GLY A 42 3.55 4.77 11.00
N ASN A 43 4.72 4.23 10.69
CA ASN A 43 5.43 4.44 9.42
C ASN A 43 4.62 3.92 8.22
N ASP A 44 4.00 2.75 8.33
CA ASP A 44 3.14 2.19 7.29
C ASP A 44 1.87 3.03 7.08
N SER A 45 1.30 3.59 8.15
CA SER A 45 0.20 4.54 8.05
C SER A 45 0.62 5.82 7.33
N GLN A 46 1.83 6.32 7.58
CA GLN A 46 2.39 7.46 6.88
C GLN A 46 2.58 7.17 5.38
N ARG A 47 3.21 6.05 5.02
CA ARG A 47 3.37 5.60 3.62
C ARG A 47 2.04 5.60 2.87
N LYS A 48 0.99 5.03 3.47
CA LYS A 48 -0.35 4.97 2.87
C LYS A 48 -0.94 6.37 2.64
N LYS A 49 -0.78 7.29 3.60
CA LYS A 49 -1.25 8.67 3.48
C LYS A 49 -0.49 9.43 2.40
N ASP A 50 0.83 9.26 2.34
CA ASP A 50 1.68 9.95 1.36
C ASP A 50 1.36 9.52 -0.07
N LEU A 51 1.18 8.21 -0.30
CA LEU A 51 0.67 7.70 -1.57
C LEU A 51 -0.68 8.33 -1.92
N GLY A 52 -1.63 8.38 -0.97
CA GLY A 52 -2.93 9.02 -1.18
C GLY A 52 -2.84 10.50 -1.57
N ARG A 53 -1.90 11.25 -1.00
CA ARG A 53 -1.66 12.66 -1.37
C ARG A 53 -1.09 12.80 -2.78
N ILE A 54 -0.16 11.92 -3.16
CA ILE A 54 0.40 11.94 -4.51
C ILE A 54 -0.69 11.59 -5.54
N ARG A 55 -1.55 10.60 -5.26
CA ARG A 55 -2.73 10.28 -6.10
C ARG A 55 -3.54 11.52 -6.39
N ILE A 56 -3.99 12.23 -5.35
CA ILE A 56 -4.82 13.44 -5.52
C ILE A 56 -4.10 14.45 -6.41
N ALA A 57 -2.83 14.73 -6.15
CA ALA A 57 -2.05 15.65 -6.97
C ALA A 57 -1.90 15.19 -8.43
N PHE A 58 -1.78 13.90 -8.69
CA PHE A 58 -1.71 13.34 -10.03
C PHE A 58 -3.04 13.44 -10.77
N GLU A 59 -4.16 13.20 -10.08
CA GLU A 59 -5.50 13.40 -10.65
C GLU A 59 -5.76 14.89 -10.96
N GLU A 60 -5.36 15.81 -10.08
CA GLU A 60 -5.45 17.26 -10.34
C GLU A 60 -4.56 17.67 -11.53
N TYR A 61 -3.33 17.14 -11.61
CA TYR A 61 -2.45 17.36 -12.75
C TYR A 61 -3.10 16.87 -14.06
N PHE A 62 -3.70 15.68 -14.04
CA PHE A 62 -4.41 15.13 -15.19
C PHE A 62 -5.59 16.01 -15.59
N ASN A 63 -6.34 16.56 -14.64
CA ASN A 63 -7.44 17.46 -14.93
C ASN A 63 -6.97 18.73 -15.67
N ASP A 64 -5.80 19.26 -15.32
CA ASP A 64 -5.22 20.46 -15.93
C ASP A 64 -4.50 20.19 -17.26
N LYS A 65 -3.73 19.09 -17.33
CA LYS A 65 -2.81 18.80 -18.45
C LYS A 65 -3.31 17.72 -19.40
N LYS A 66 -4.40 17.02 -19.04
CA LYS A 66 -5.00 15.89 -19.78
C LYS A 66 -4.07 14.67 -19.97
N CYS A 67 -2.99 14.63 -19.21
CA CYS A 67 -1.98 13.58 -19.16
C CYS A 67 -1.46 13.49 -17.73
N TYR A 68 -0.93 12.34 -17.32
CA TYR A 68 -0.18 12.23 -16.07
C TYR A 68 1.24 12.79 -16.23
N PRO A 69 1.96 13.11 -15.12
CA PRO A 69 3.33 13.59 -15.21
C PRO A 69 4.24 12.54 -15.88
N SER A 70 5.23 12.97 -16.67
CA SER A 70 6.19 12.05 -17.27
C SER A 70 7.19 11.54 -16.25
N GLN A 71 7.75 10.35 -16.50
CA GLN A 71 8.78 9.75 -15.65
C GLN A 71 9.95 10.72 -15.39
N VAL A 72 10.43 11.42 -16.44
CA VAL A 72 11.50 12.41 -16.35
C VAL A 72 11.20 13.54 -15.36
N LEU A 73 9.94 14.01 -15.32
CA LEU A 73 9.54 15.04 -14.37
C LEU A 73 9.60 14.52 -12.94
N ILE A 74 9.13 13.29 -12.73
CA ILE A 74 9.03 12.65 -11.42
C ILE A 74 10.43 12.33 -10.88
N ASP A 75 11.35 11.86 -11.72
CA ASP A 75 12.74 11.56 -11.32
C ASP A 75 13.47 12.81 -10.82
N GLY A 76 13.13 13.99 -11.37
CA GLY A 76 13.62 15.29 -10.93
C GLY A 76 13.05 15.79 -9.61
N LEU A 77 12.00 15.17 -9.06
CA LEU A 77 11.42 15.55 -7.78
C LEU A 77 12.28 15.03 -6.64
N GLU A 78 12.63 15.92 -5.72
CA GLU A 78 13.40 15.59 -4.53
C GLU A 78 12.53 15.67 -3.29
N CYS A 79 12.72 14.66 -2.45
CA CYS A 79 12.24 14.59 -1.08
C CYS A 79 12.34 15.94 -0.36
N GLU A 80 11.19 16.47 0.09
CA GLU A 80 11.06 17.70 0.89
C GLU A 80 11.57 19.02 0.25
N LYS A 81 12.10 19.01 -0.98
CA LYS A 81 12.70 20.20 -1.61
C LYS A 81 11.92 20.68 -2.83
N ASN A 82 11.81 19.82 -3.85
CA ASN A 82 11.21 20.16 -5.13
C ASN A 82 9.80 19.59 -5.16
N GLY A 83 8.84 20.34 -4.63
CA GLY A 83 7.42 19.96 -4.71
C GLY A 83 6.90 19.93 -6.14
N PHE A 84 5.89 19.10 -6.36
CA PHE A 84 5.16 18.99 -7.61
C PHE A 84 4.08 20.07 -7.73
N LYS A 85 4.50 21.34 -7.81
CA LYS A 85 3.61 22.51 -7.76
C LYS A 85 2.86 22.76 -9.08
N PRO A 86 1.63 23.33 -9.03
CA PRO A 86 0.91 23.76 -7.82
C PRO A 86 0.20 22.62 -7.05
N TRP A 87 0.09 21.43 -7.65
CA TRP A 87 -0.72 20.31 -7.15
C TRP A 87 -0.24 19.71 -5.83
N LEU A 88 1.07 19.80 -5.55
CA LEU A 88 1.65 19.28 -4.32
C LEU A 88 2.84 20.15 -3.88
N SER A 89 2.69 20.83 -2.74
CA SER A 89 3.69 21.81 -2.27
C SER A 89 5.07 21.22 -2.03
N ASN A 90 5.15 20.04 -1.42
CA ASN A 90 6.39 19.32 -1.09
C ASN A 90 6.20 17.85 -1.46
N TRP A 91 7.20 17.25 -2.10
CA TRP A 91 7.18 15.82 -2.40
C TRP A 91 7.42 15.00 -1.12
N PRO A 92 6.52 14.09 -0.73
CA PRO A 92 6.66 13.31 0.49
C PRO A 92 7.73 12.22 0.35
N CYS A 93 8.24 11.77 1.50
CA CYS A 93 9.30 10.77 1.59
C CYS A 93 8.84 9.59 2.42
N ASP A 94 9.35 8.42 2.06
CA ASP A 94 9.26 7.26 2.93
C ASP A 94 9.85 7.59 4.31
N PRO A 95 9.31 7.04 5.42
CA PRO A 95 9.90 7.20 6.75
C PRO A 95 11.39 6.83 6.86
N ASN A 96 11.91 6.04 5.90
CA ASN A 96 13.34 5.71 5.80
C ASN A 96 14.17 6.74 4.98
N GLY A 97 13.56 7.84 4.53
CA GLY A 97 14.21 8.89 3.72
C GLY A 97 14.35 8.56 2.23
N GLN A 98 13.72 7.48 1.75
CA GLN A 98 13.75 7.06 0.35
C GLN A 98 12.57 7.64 -0.44
N LYS A 99 12.74 7.84 -1.75
CA LYS A 99 11.63 8.18 -2.64
C LYS A 99 10.72 6.98 -2.83
N TYR A 100 9.42 7.23 -3.00
CA TYR A 100 8.50 6.21 -3.48
C TYR A 100 8.82 5.79 -4.91
N TYR A 101 8.56 4.53 -5.22
CA TYR A 101 8.71 4.01 -6.57
C TYR A 101 7.51 4.49 -7.39
N VAL A 102 7.73 5.37 -8.35
CA VAL A 102 6.67 5.88 -9.22
C VAL A 102 6.99 5.50 -10.66
N MET A 103 6.01 4.98 -11.37
CA MET A 103 6.12 4.67 -12.79
C MET A 103 4.97 5.28 -13.57
N THR A 104 5.29 5.70 -14.77
CA THR A 104 4.33 6.17 -15.78
C THR A 104 4.68 5.53 -17.11
N ASP A 105 3.70 5.42 -18.01
CA ASP A 105 3.94 4.88 -19.35
C ASP A 105 5.00 5.70 -20.09
N ASP A 106 5.89 5.02 -20.83
CA ASP A 106 6.97 5.62 -21.64
C ASP A 106 6.41 6.42 -22.84
N SER A 107 5.79 7.55 -22.54
CA SER A 107 5.17 8.45 -23.50
C SER A 107 5.32 9.90 -23.05
N SER A 108 5.24 10.82 -24.00
CA SER A 108 5.21 12.25 -23.71
C SER A 108 3.92 12.71 -23.02
N CYS A 109 2.88 11.87 -23.04
CA CYS A 109 1.59 12.09 -22.38
C CYS A 109 1.11 10.78 -21.75
N PRO A 110 1.65 10.39 -20.58
CA PRO A 110 1.27 9.16 -19.90
C PRO A 110 -0.23 9.12 -19.58
N ARG A 111 -0.84 7.96 -19.79
CA ARG A 111 -2.27 7.71 -19.56
C ARG A 111 -2.52 6.88 -18.32
N SER A 112 -1.48 6.27 -17.76
CA SER A 112 -1.54 5.58 -16.49
C SER A 112 -0.31 5.88 -15.63
N TYR A 113 -0.45 5.67 -14.33
CA TYR A 113 0.66 5.69 -13.39
C TYR A 113 0.49 4.62 -12.32
N ARG A 114 1.61 4.26 -11.70
CA ARG A 114 1.68 3.36 -10.55
C ARG A 114 2.64 3.97 -9.51
N ILE A 115 2.27 3.94 -8.24
CA ILE A 115 3.11 4.36 -7.12
C ILE A 115 3.16 3.22 -6.13
N LEU A 116 4.36 2.82 -5.73
CA LEU A 116 4.63 1.60 -4.99
C LEU A 116 5.53 1.89 -3.78
N THR A 117 5.38 1.09 -2.74
CA THR A 117 6.16 1.15 -1.50
C THR A 117 6.20 -0.21 -0.82
N ASN A 118 7.01 -0.30 0.24
CA ASN A 118 7.16 -1.46 1.09
C ASN A 118 6.63 -1.16 2.50
N LEU A 119 5.51 -1.77 2.85
CA LEU A 119 5.00 -1.82 4.21
C LEU A 119 5.82 -2.82 5.03
N LYS A 120 6.18 -2.44 6.26
CA LYS A 120 6.89 -3.32 7.19
C LYS A 120 5.98 -4.45 7.69
N ASN A 121 4.69 -4.17 7.87
CA ASN A 121 3.71 -5.17 8.23
C ASN A 121 3.32 -6.04 7.02
N ARG A 122 3.97 -7.19 6.84
CA ARG A 122 3.66 -8.17 5.79
C ARG A 122 2.27 -8.82 5.90
N GLN A 123 1.60 -8.68 7.04
CA GLN A 123 0.25 -9.22 7.28
C GLN A 123 -0.84 -8.13 7.14
N ASP A 124 -0.48 -6.95 6.63
CA ASP A 124 -1.45 -5.89 6.41
C ASP A 124 -2.50 -6.35 5.37
N PRO A 125 -3.81 -6.22 5.66
CA PRO A 125 -4.88 -6.73 4.80
C PRO A 125 -4.95 -6.06 3.42
N VAL A 126 -4.28 -4.91 3.23
CA VAL A 126 -4.17 -4.28 1.90
C VAL A 126 -3.20 -5.02 0.98
N ILE A 127 -2.32 -5.85 1.53
CA ILE A 127 -1.38 -6.64 0.75
C ILE A 127 -2.15 -7.81 0.14
N PRO A 128 -2.12 -8.00 -1.20
CA PRO A 128 -2.84 -9.07 -1.84
C PRO A 128 -2.45 -10.47 -1.31
N SER A 129 -3.42 -11.35 -1.11
CA SER A 129 -3.21 -12.67 -0.50
C SER A 129 -2.40 -13.60 -1.40
N GLY A 130 -1.24 -14.06 -0.91
CA GLY A 130 -0.29 -14.83 -1.72
C GLY A 130 0.81 -13.97 -2.34
N TRP A 131 0.91 -12.68 -1.98
CA TRP A 131 1.98 -11.79 -2.44
C TRP A 131 3.37 -12.42 -2.34
N TYR A 132 3.68 -13.06 -1.22
CA TYR A 132 5.00 -13.65 -0.98
C TYR A 132 5.12 -15.12 -1.42
N SER A 133 4.11 -15.71 -2.06
CA SER A 133 4.17 -17.11 -2.50
C SER A 133 4.77 -17.28 -3.90
N GLN A 134 5.10 -16.19 -4.60
CA GLN A 134 5.71 -16.21 -5.93
C GLN A 134 7.03 -15.45 -5.94
N ASN A 135 8.01 -15.92 -6.71
CA ASN A 135 9.23 -15.18 -7.01
C ASN A 135 9.02 -14.40 -8.30
N SER A 136 8.29 -13.29 -8.19
CA SER A 136 8.02 -12.42 -9.34
C SER A 136 8.78 -11.12 -9.21
N SER A 137 9.33 -10.69 -10.34
CA SER A 137 9.98 -9.40 -10.51
C SER A 137 9.39 -8.73 -11.73
N SER A 138 9.23 -7.41 -11.65
CA SER A 138 8.88 -6.61 -12.80
C SER A 138 9.97 -5.60 -13.05
N LYS A 139 10.17 -5.30 -14.33
CA LYS A 139 11.01 -4.18 -14.72
C LYS A 139 10.21 -2.92 -14.50
N PHE A 140 10.79 -1.97 -13.80
CA PHE A 140 10.18 -0.69 -13.57
C PHE A 140 11.17 0.41 -13.88
N GLY A 141 10.94 1.11 -15.00
CA GLY A 141 11.93 2.02 -15.59
C GLY A 141 13.22 1.27 -15.97
N ASP A 142 14.36 1.83 -15.59
CA ASP A 142 15.70 1.25 -15.72
C ASP A 142 16.06 0.27 -14.60
N GLY A 143 15.24 0.20 -13.54
CA GLY A 143 15.39 -0.71 -12.41
C GLY A 143 14.56 -2.00 -12.53
N THR A 144 14.93 -3.00 -11.75
CA THR A 144 14.08 -4.18 -11.49
C THR A 144 13.60 -4.10 -10.05
N VAL A 145 12.28 -4.09 -9.83
CA VAL A 145 11.70 -4.13 -8.49
C VAL A 145 11.07 -5.51 -8.32
N THR A 146 11.39 -6.16 -7.22
CA THR A 146 10.88 -7.48 -6.89
C THR A 146 9.69 -7.38 -5.96
N ILE A 147 8.92 -8.47 -5.86
CA ILE A 147 7.81 -8.60 -4.91
C ILE A 147 8.22 -8.44 -3.43
N ASN A 148 9.52 -8.51 -3.13
CA ASN A 148 10.05 -8.26 -1.79
C ASN A 148 10.36 -6.79 -1.54
N ASP A 149 10.63 -6.03 -2.61
CA ASP A 149 10.98 -4.61 -2.54
C ASP A 149 9.73 -3.74 -2.41
N VAL A 150 8.57 -4.24 -2.82
CA VAL A 150 7.28 -3.55 -2.76
C VAL A 150 6.16 -4.53 -2.45
N ASN A 151 5.18 -4.10 -1.67
CA ASN A 151 4.02 -4.91 -1.28
C ASN A 151 2.73 -4.11 -1.16
N TYR A 152 2.78 -2.81 -1.45
CA TYR A 152 1.63 -1.94 -1.47
C TYR A 152 1.82 -0.88 -2.53
N GLY A 153 0.73 -0.50 -3.17
CA GLY A 153 0.74 0.54 -4.16
C GLY A 153 -0.63 1.10 -4.45
N ILE A 154 -0.62 2.11 -5.29
CA ILE A 154 -1.79 2.76 -5.85
C ILE A 154 -1.51 3.03 -7.33
N SER A 155 -2.59 3.13 -8.10
CA SER A 155 -2.52 3.44 -9.52
C SER A 155 -3.62 4.41 -9.92
N SER A 156 -3.55 4.88 -11.15
CA SER A 156 -4.67 5.53 -11.84
C SER A 156 -5.85 4.56 -12.01
N GLN A 157 -7.04 5.11 -12.23
CA GLN A 157 -8.30 4.34 -12.26
C GLN A 157 -8.38 3.27 -13.37
N ASN A 158 -7.53 3.38 -14.40
CA ASN A 158 -7.54 2.52 -15.58
C ASN A 158 -6.59 1.32 -15.51
N VAL A 159 -5.72 1.23 -14.49
CA VAL A 159 -4.76 0.12 -14.35
C VAL A 159 -4.66 -0.32 -12.90
N SER A 160 -4.23 -1.56 -12.68
CA SER A 160 -3.91 -2.03 -11.32
C SER A 160 -2.42 -1.85 -11.02
N TRP A 161 -2.11 -1.52 -9.77
CA TRP A 161 -0.73 -1.26 -9.35
C TRP A 161 0.14 -2.53 -9.31
N TYR A 162 -0.46 -3.70 -9.14
CA TYR A 162 0.23 -5.00 -9.05
C TYR A 162 0.21 -5.84 -10.33
N GLU A 163 -0.40 -5.32 -11.41
CA GLU A 163 -0.64 -6.05 -12.66
C GLU A 163 0.64 -6.65 -13.28
N GLU A 164 1.77 -5.97 -13.14
CA GLU A 164 3.07 -6.42 -13.67
C GLU A 164 3.86 -7.28 -12.67
N MET A 165 3.48 -7.28 -11.39
CA MET A 165 4.20 -8.00 -10.31
C MET A 165 3.68 -9.41 -10.08
N VAL A 166 2.41 -9.65 -10.42
CA VAL A 166 1.80 -10.96 -10.31
C VAL A 166 1.46 -11.39 -11.74
N PRO A 167 2.18 -12.35 -12.33
CA PRO A 167 1.88 -12.80 -13.68
C PRO A 167 0.41 -13.22 -13.78
N PRO A 168 -0.24 -13.02 -14.94
CA PRO A 168 -1.64 -13.35 -15.16
C PRO A 168 -1.84 -14.87 -15.10
N HIS A 169 -2.02 -15.36 -13.88
CA HIS A 169 -2.47 -16.71 -13.59
C HIS A 169 -3.75 -16.58 -12.78
N CYS A 170 -4.79 -17.28 -13.21
CA CYS A 170 -6.02 -17.41 -12.44
C CYS A 170 -5.68 -18.19 -11.15
N TYR A 171 -5.23 -17.48 -10.12
CA TYR A 171 -4.99 -18.06 -8.80
C TYR A 171 -6.21 -17.83 -7.94
N THR A 172 -6.73 -18.92 -7.37
CA THR A 172 -7.86 -18.96 -6.42
C THR A 172 -7.61 -18.15 -5.14
N SER A 173 -6.34 -17.76 -4.89
CA SER A 173 -5.91 -17.04 -3.68
C SER A 173 -6.01 -15.52 -3.79
N PHE A 174 -6.04 -14.92 -4.99
CA PHE A 174 -6.21 -13.47 -5.16
C PHE A 174 -7.63 -13.21 -5.66
N LYS A 175 -8.45 -12.52 -4.88
CA LYS A 175 -9.85 -12.21 -5.23
C LYS A 175 -9.96 -11.12 -6.31
N GLY A 176 -9.41 -11.35 -7.50
CA GLY A 176 -9.61 -10.44 -8.63
C GLY A 176 -9.02 -10.95 -9.95
N CYS A 177 -9.82 -10.88 -11.00
CA CYS A 177 -9.38 -11.04 -12.38
C CYS A 177 -8.93 -9.68 -12.93
N TYR A 178 -7.78 -9.60 -13.60
CA TYR A 178 -7.29 -8.39 -14.25
C TYR A 178 -6.93 -8.65 -15.72
N LEU A 179 -7.28 -7.69 -16.56
CA LEU A 179 -7.06 -7.64 -18.00
C LEU A 179 -5.69 -7.06 -18.32
N ILE A 180 -4.97 -7.67 -19.26
CA ILE A 180 -3.75 -7.12 -19.88
C ILE A 180 -4.17 -6.19 -21.03
N PRO A 181 -3.75 -4.92 -21.08
CA PRO A 181 -3.89 -4.13 -22.29
C PRO A 181 -2.80 -4.53 -23.30
N GLY A 182 -3.17 -5.37 -24.27
CA GLY A 182 -2.38 -5.61 -25.50
C GLY A 182 -2.04 -7.07 -25.80
N LEU A 183 -2.54 -7.54 -26.95
CA LEU A 183 -2.29 -8.82 -27.65
C LEU A 183 -2.64 -10.13 -26.90
N GLY A 184 -3.88 -10.21 -26.41
CA GLY A 184 -4.83 -11.20 -26.96
C GLY A 184 -4.75 -12.67 -26.54
N ARG A 185 -4.53 -13.02 -25.27
CA ARG A 185 -4.88 -14.38 -24.75
C ARG A 185 -5.37 -14.37 -23.30
N CYS A 186 -6.66 -14.69 -23.10
CA CYS A 186 -7.21 -15.14 -21.81
C CYS A 186 -7.16 -16.68 -21.76
N ASN A 187 -6.81 -17.27 -20.61
CA ASN A 187 -6.77 -18.73 -20.43
C ASN A 187 -8.04 -19.23 -19.71
N ALA A 188 -8.54 -20.40 -20.10
CA ALA A 188 -9.70 -21.06 -19.50
C ALA A 188 -9.39 -21.73 -18.15
N LEU A 189 -10.39 -21.82 -17.27
CA LEU A 189 -10.33 -22.55 -15.99
C LEU A 189 -10.74 -24.03 -16.16
N PRO A 190 -10.17 -24.97 -15.36
CA PRO A 190 -10.60 -26.36 -15.33
C PRO A 190 -12.01 -26.53 -14.73
N PRO A 191 -12.78 -27.58 -15.10
CA PRO A 191 -14.15 -27.75 -14.64
C PRO A 191 -14.21 -28.11 -13.14
N GLY A 192 -14.93 -27.33 -12.33
CA GLY A 192 -15.29 -27.69 -10.94
C GLY A 192 -15.12 -26.59 -9.88
N GLU A 193 -14.48 -25.47 -10.20
CA GLU A 193 -14.27 -24.37 -9.24
C GLU A 193 -15.13 -23.15 -9.62
N GLN A 194 -15.99 -22.69 -8.71
CA GLN A 194 -16.81 -21.48 -8.88
C GLN A 194 -16.20 -20.32 -8.09
N HIS A 195 -15.81 -19.24 -8.78
CA HIS A 195 -15.34 -18.01 -8.16
C HIS A 195 -16.14 -16.79 -8.64
N VAL A 196 -16.37 -15.85 -7.73
CA VAL A 196 -17.05 -14.58 -8.01
C VAL A 196 -16.14 -13.72 -8.88
N GLY A 197 -16.58 -13.38 -10.10
CA GLY A 197 -15.83 -12.59 -11.08
C GLY A 197 -15.23 -13.39 -12.26
N ALA A 198 -15.50 -14.70 -12.35
CA ALA A 198 -15.17 -15.48 -13.53
C ALA A 198 -16.40 -15.62 -14.44
N TYR A 199 -16.21 -15.40 -15.75
CA TYR A 199 -17.25 -15.60 -16.75
C TYR A 199 -17.02 -16.88 -17.54
N LEU A 200 -18.10 -17.64 -17.72
CA LEU A 200 -18.18 -18.80 -18.61
C LEU A 200 -18.60 -18.31 -19.99
N HIS A 201 -17.74 -18.53 -20.98
CA HIS A 201 -18.20 -18.69 -22.37
C HIS A 201 -18.10 -20.16 -22.67
N PRO A 202 -18.74 -20.60 -23.75
CA PRO A 202 -18.15 -21.62 -24.61
C PRO A 202 -16.81 -21.19 -25.32
N ASP A 203 -15.88 -20.42 -24.65
CA ASP A 203 -14.56 -19.77 -25.04
C ASP A 203 -14.30 -18.18 -24.92
N CYS A 204 -14.57 -17.49 -23.77
CA CYS A 204 -14.85 -16.06 -23.29
C CYS A 204 -15.88 -14.97 -23.88
N MET A 205 -17.15 -14.94 -23.40
CA MET A 205 -18.37 -14.28 -23.94
C MET A 205 -18.48 -12.87 -23.33
N PRO A 206 -19.46 -11.99 -23.69
CA PRO A 206 -19.33 -10.52 -23.69
C PRO A 206 -19.06 -9.82 -22.35
N GLU A 207 -18.91 -10.57 -21.28
CA GLU A 207 -18.73 -10.13 -19.90
C GLU A 207 -17.23 -9.90 -19.56
N CYS A 208 -16.31 -10.22 -20.48
CA CYS A 208 -14.98 -9.59 -20.54
C CYS A 208 -15.04 -8.07 -20.83
N GLN A 209 -16.24 -7.51 -21.00
CA GLN A 209 -16.47 -6.06 -21.03
C GLN A 209 -16.38 -5.52 -19.60
N VAL A 210 -15.21 -4.97 -19.29
CA VAL A 210 -14.94 -3.92 -18.29
C VAL A 210 -16.14 -3.53 -17.45
N SER A 211 -16.18 -3.97 -16.20
CA SER A 211 -16.98 -3.32 -15.17
C SER A 211 -16.13 -2.27 -14.46
N CYS A 212 -16.28 -1.03 -14.93
CA CYS A 212 -16.33 0.10 -14.01
C CYS A 212 -17.38 -0.24 -12.94
N CYS A 213 -16.96 -0.72 -11.78
CA CYS A 213 -17.80 -0.72 -10.58
C CYS A 213 -16.96 0.00 -9.51
N GLU A 214 -17.43 1.18 -9.07
CA GLU A 214 -16.90 1.85 -7.88
C GLU A 214 -17.05 0.93 -6.65
N ASP A 215 -16.21 1.17 -5.65
CA ASP A 215 -16.17 0.38 -4.42
C ASP A 215 -17.57 0.15 -3.80
N GLY A 216 -17.95 -1.12 -3.68
CA GLY A 216 -19.02 -1.56 -2.78
C GLY A 216 -20.40 -1.87 -3.37
N GLN A 217 -20.56 -2.04 -4.69
CA GLN A 217 -21.84 -2.52 -5.27
C GLN A 217 -21.72 -3.86 -6.00
N ILE A 218 -22.79 -4.66 -5.91
CA ILE A 218 -22.97 -5.90 -6.68
C ILE A 218 -23.52 -5.50 -8.04
N CYS A 219 -22.74 -5.73 -9.09
CA CYS A 219 -23.13 -5.41 -10.46
C CYS A 219 -24.18 -6.47 -10.90
N VAL A 220 -25.45 -6.07 -11.06
CA VAL A 220 -26.54 -6.92 -11.55
C VAL A 220 -26.74 -6.62 -13.04
N LEU A 221 -26.66 -7.65 -13.90
CA LEU A 221 -26.95 -7.50 -15.33
C LEU A 221 -28.48 -7.46 -15.56
N PRO A 222 -28.99 -6.67 -16.54
CA PRO A 222 -30.39 -6.68 -16.95
C PRO A 222 -30.85 -8.01 -17.55
#